data_AF-A0A960J8A6-F1
#
_entry.id   AF-A0A960J8A6-F1
#
_cell.length_a   1.000
_cell.length_b   1.000
_cell.length_c   1.000
_cell.angle_alpha   90.00
_cell.angle_beta   90.00
_cell.angle_gamma   90.00
#
_symmetry.space_group_name_H-M   'P 1'
#
loop_
_entity.id
_entity.type
_entity.pdbx_description
1 polymer ?
#
loop_
_entity_poly.entity_id
_entity_poly.type
_entity_poly.pdbx_seq_one_letter_code
_entity_poly.pdbx_strand_id
1 'polypeptide(L)'
;MLRLSCLLLLALSAAAQTLDQPQPFRARRVSSFRENGANRDAKTVPPGESFTIADIRGSGRIVHTWVTLAIDDPDYLDNIWLRMYWDGASTPAVEAPFGDFHALGHGRVAPVNSSLVTVVARPELNLNLSNSNVAGFNTYFSMPYARGAKIVLENRSAQPLRSLYYQIDYQEWPRAPSPLRFH
;
A
#
# COMPACT_ATOMS: atom_id res chain seq x y z
N MET A 1 -0.52 -35.61 -11.14
CA MET A 1 -1.07 -34.55 -10.29
C MET A 1 -0.48 -34.54 -8.87
N LEU A 2 0.83 -34.79 -8.68
CA LEU A 2 1.44 -34.90 -7.35
C LEU A 2 2.69 -34.02 -7.15
N ARG A 3 2.91 -33.01 -8.01
CA ARG A 3 4.11 -32.17 -7.96
C ARG A 3 3.87 -30.70 -7.58
N LEU A 4 2.62 -30.23 -7.53
CA LEU A 4 2.31 -28.84 -7.13
C LEU A 4 2.15 -28.67 -5.62
N SER A 5 1.67 -29.69 -4.90
CA SER A 5 1.37 -29.59 -3.46
C SER A 5 2.62 -29.53 -2.56
N CYS A 6 3.76 -30.09 -2.99
CA CYS A 6 5.00 -30.04 -2.19
C CYS A 6 5.70 -28.68 -2.24
N LEU A 7 5.58 -27.93 -3.35
CA LEU A 7 6.21 -26.61 -3.48
C LEU A 7 5.54 -25.55 -2.60
N LEU A 8 4.22 -25.63 -2.42
CA LEU A 8 3.48 -24.72 -1.55
C LEU A 8 3.79 -24.95 -0.05
N LEU A 9 3.96 -26.22 0.36
CA LEU A 9 4.32 -26.56 1.75
C LEU A 9 5.75 -26.13 2.14
N LEU A 10 6.70 -26.19 1.21
CA LEU A 10 8.09 -25.79 1.46
C LEU A 10 8.28 -24.27 1.54
N ALA A 11 7.49 -23.49 0.80
CA ALA A 11 7.56 -22.02 0.87
C ALA A 11 6.98 -21.47 2.18
N LEU A 12 5.91 -22.08 2.69
CA LEU A 12 5.33 -21.75 4.01
C LEU A 12 6.26 -22.16 5.17
N SER A 13 7.03 -23.25 5.04
CA SER A 13 7.95 -23.68 6.09
C SER A 13 9.17 -22.77 6.25
N ALA A 14 9.71 -22.21 5.17
CA ALA A 14 10.88 -21.34 5.23
C ALA A 14 10.59 -19.97 5.88
N ALA A 15 9.41 -19.39 5.68
CA ALA A 15 9.05 -18.09 6.27
C ALA A 15 8.70 -18.18 7.77
N ALA A 16 8.14 -19.32 8.21
CA ALA A 16 7.82 -19.55 9.62
C ALA A 16 9.05 -19.91 10.48
N GLN A 17 10.08 -20.52 9.88
CA GLN A 17 11.28 -21.01 10.57
C GLN A 17 12.24 -19.93 11.08
N THR A 18 12.02 -18.65 10.75
CA THR A 18 12.95 -17.57 11.13
C THR A 18 12.31 -16.50 12.02
N LEU A 19 11.06 -16.67 12.46
CA LEU A 19 10.36 -15.66 13.28
C LEU A 19 10.97 -15.50 14.68
N ASP A 20 11.59 -16.55 15.20
CA ASP A 20 12.29 -16.59 16.49
C ASP A 20 13.73 -16.06 16.42
N GLN A 21 14.24 -15.80 15.21
CA GLN A 21 15.61 -15.38 14.98
C GLN A 21 15.75 -13.86 14.88
N PRO A 22 16.87 -13.27 15.33
CA PRO A 22 17.19 -11.88 15.07
C PRO A 22 17.20 -11.58 13.57
N GLN A 23 16.52 -10.50 13.20
CA GLN A 23 16.42 -10.11 11.79
C GLN A 23 17.55 -9.15 11.40
N PRO A 24 18.15 -9.29 10.20
CA PRO A 24 19.28 -8.46 9.75
C PRO A 24 18.85 -7.08 9.21
N PHE A 25 17.69 -6.58 9.63
CA PHE A 25 17.10 -5.32 9.18
C PHE A 25 16.55 -4.50 10.34
N ARG A 26 16.33 -3.21 10.13
CA ARG A 26 15.59 -2.35 11.06
C ARG A 26 14.17 -2.16 10.56
N ALA A 27 13.18 -2.44 11.40
CA ALA A 27 11.78 -2.15 11.09
C ALA A 27 11.53 -0.65 11.15
N ARG A 28 10.87 -0.11 10.13
CA ARG A 28 10.57 1.32 9.99
C ARG A 28 9.16 1.49 9.43
N ARG A 29 8.58 2.66 9.69
CA ARG A 29 7.26 3.05 9.19
C ARG A 29 7.29 4.51 8.74
N VAL A 30 6.70 4.78 7.58
CA VAL A 30 6.20 6.12 7.22
C VAL A 30 4.68 6.08 7.34
N SER A 31 4.07 7.08 7.96
CA SER A 31 2.61 7.12 8.10
C SER A 31 2.08 8.54 7.97
N SER A 32 0.75 8.66 7.97
CA SER A 32 0.09 9.97 7.95
C SER A 32 0.17 10.72 9.30
N PHE A 33 0.75 10.10 10.35
CA PHE A 33 0.86 10.65 11.71
C PHE A 33 1.34 12.11 11.74
N ARG A 34 0.77 12.90 12.64
CA ARG A 34 1.21 14.26 12.95
C ARG A 34 2.36 14.25 13.94
N GLU A 35 3.49 14.81 13.54
CA GLU A 35 4.69 14.93 14.39
C GLU A 35 4.45 15.62 15.73
N ASN A 36 3.46 16.52 15.82
CA ASN A 36 3.11 17.22 17.05
C ASN A 36 2.16 16.43 17.97
N GLY A 37 1.81 15.18 17.64
CA GLY A 37 0.94 14.32 18.44
C GLY A 37 -0.55 14.68 18.40
N ALA A 38 -0.97 15.62 17.57
CA ALA A 38 -2.38 15.99 17.44
C ALA A 38 -3.17 14.96 16.60
N ASN A 39 -4.44 14.74 16.91
CA ASN A 39 -5.28 13.69 16.33
C ASN A 39 -5.64 13.85 14.83
N ARG A 40 -5.29 14.97 14.19
CA ARG A 40 -5.69 15.25 12.79
C ARG A 40 -4.72 14.65 11.78
N ASP A 41 -4.50 13.35 11.85
CA ASP A 41 -3.47 12.64 11.07
C ASP A 41 -3.78 12.52 9.57
N ALA A 42 -5.02 12.80 9.15
CA ALA A 42 -5.38 12.75 7.73
C ALA A 42 -4.64 13.79 6.90
N LYS A 43 -4.28 13.42 5.67
CA LYS A 43 -3.83 14.36 4.62
C LYS A 43 -5.00 14.66 3.67
N THR A 44 -5.00 15.85 3.09
CA THR A 44 -5.94 16.25 2.04
C THR A 44 -5.18 16.38 0.72
N VAL A 45 -5.73 15.83 -0.37
CA VAL A 45 -5.16 15.93 -1.71
C VAL A 45 -6.18 16.61 -2.63
N PRO A 46 -5.91 17.84 -3.11
CA PRO A 46 -6.83 18.53 -4.00
C PRO A 46 -7.10 17.77 -5.32
N PRO A 47 -8.16 18.12 -6.07
CA PRO A 47 -8.37 17.63 -7.42
C PRO A 47 -7.17 17.90 -8.33
N GLY A 48 -6.75 16.91 -9.12
CA GLY A 48 -5.61 17.00 -10.05
C GLY A 48 -4.23 16.95 -9.39
N GLU A 49 -4.15 16.97 -8.06
CA GLU A 49 -2.88 17.00 -7.33
C GLU A 49 -2.37 15.59 -6.97
N SER A 50 -1.08 15.52 -6.69
CA SER A 50 -0.43 14.29 -6.22
C SER A 50 0.11 14.45 -4.80
N PHE A 51 0.07 13.36 -4.03
CA PHE A 51 0.64 13.30 -2.69
C PHE A 51 1.61 12.13 -2.56
N THR A 52 2.82 12.41 -2.09
CA THR A 52 3.84 11.39 -1.86
C THR A 52 3.63 10.79 -0.46
N ILE A 53 3.16 9.54 -0.40
CA ILE A 53 2.92 8.83 0.87
C ILE A 53 4.19 8.14 1.40
N ALA A 54 5.21 7.97 0.57
CA ALA A 54 6.54 7.54 0.99
C ALA A 54 7.62 8.12 0.05
N ASP A 55 8.69 8.66 0.63
CA ASP A 55 9.97 8.97 -0.04
C ASP A 55 11.08 8.43 0.87
N ILE A 56 11.50 7.19 0.59
CA ILE A 56 12.43 6.41 1.41
C ILE A 56 13.79 6.38 0.72
N ARG A 57 14.86 6.62 1.49
CA ARG A 57 16.25 6.60 1.02
C ARG A 57 16.96 5.31 1.44
N GLY A 58 18.03 4.95 0.71
CA GLY A 58 18.86 3.79 1.01
C GLY A 58 18.28 2.48 0.47
N SER A 59 18.78 1.35 0.98
CA SER A 59 18.32 0.01 0.60
C SER A 59 17.31 -0.56 1.59
N GLY A 60 16.33 -1.29 1.08
CA GLY A 60 15.31 -1.87 1.92
C GLY A 60 14.27 -2.66 1.17
N ARG A 61 13.16 -2.93 1.85
CA ARG A 61 12.01 -3.65 1.32
C ARG A 61 10.74 -3.18 2.01
N ILE A 62 9.78 -2.69 1.25
CA ILE A 62 8.41 -2.51 1.76
C ILE A 62 7.78 -3.89 1.90
N VAL A 63 7.12 -4.12 3.03
CA VAL A 63 6.53 -5.42 3.38
C VAL A 63 5.06 -5.33 3.74
N HIS A 64 4.57 -4.14 4.06
CA HIS A 64 3.16 -3.90 4.30
C HIS A 64 2.79 -2.47 3.97
N THR A 65 1.65 -2.29 3.33
CA THR A 65 1.02 -0.98 3.17
C THR A 65 -0.42 -1.07 3.65
N TRP A 66 -0.83 -0.12 4.48
CA TRP A 66 -2.22 0.12 4.82
C TRP A 66 -2.61 1.52 4.37
N VAL A 67 -3.79 1.65 3.77
CA VAL A 67 -4.37 2.92 3.34
C VAL A 67 -5.88 2.93 3.61
N THR A 68 -6.44 4.10 3.93
CA THR A 68 -7.88 4.36 3.80
C THR A 68 -8.11 5.77 3.27
N LEU A 69 -9.17 5.92 2.48
CA LEU A 69 -9.46 7.09 1.66
C LEU A 69 -10.91 7.52 1.93
N ALA A 70 -11.15 8.81 2.11
CA ALA A 70 -12.48 9.40 2.17
C ALA A 70 -12.61 10.58 1.20
N ILE A 71 -13.49 10.44 0.22
CA ILE A 71 -13.71 11.36 -0.90
C ILE A 71 -15.16 11.27 -1.37
N ASP A 72 -15.74 12.38 -1.82
CA ASP A 72 -17.13 12.47 -2.33
C ASP A 72 -17.23 12.09 -3.81
N ASP A 73 -16.45 11.11 -4.23
CA ASP A 73 -16.45 10.57 -5.58
C ASP A 73 -16.80 9.09 -5.50
N PRO A 74 -17.97 8.65 -6.02
CA PRO A 74 -18.34 7.24 -6.01
C PRO A 74 -17.33 6.36 -6.75
N ASP A 75 -16.63 6.91 -7.75
CA ASP A 75 -15.73 6.21 -8.66
C ASP A 75 -14.25 6.42 -8.29
N TYR A 76 -13.96 6.87 -7.06
CA TYR A 76 -12.58 7.19 -6.67
C TYR A 76 -11.60 6.01 -6.76
N LEU A 77 -12.10 4.76 -6.72
CA LEU A 77 -11.25 3.58 -6.89
C LEU A 77 -10.63 3.53 -8.30
N ASP A 78 -11.26 4.16 -9.29
CA ASP A 78 -10.75 4.27 -10.66
C ASP A 78 -10.05 5.63 -10.90
N ASN A 79 -10.42 6.66 -10.13
CA ASN A 79 -9.90 8.02 -10.28
C ASN A 79 -8.69 8.35 -9.39
N ILE A 80 -8.44 7.61 -8.30
CA ILE A 80 -7.20 7.72 -7.52
C ILE A 80 -6.18 6.76 -8.11
N TRP A 81 -5.01 7.26 -8.49
CA TRP A 81 -3.97 6.47 -9.13
C TRP A 81 -2.79 6.27 -8.21
N LEU A 82 -2.31 5.02 -8.13
CA LEU A 82 -1.14 4.63 -7.37
C LEU A 82 0.06 4.52 -8.29
N ARG A 83 1.16 5.17 -7.91
CA ARG A 83 2.45 5.05 -8.58
C ARG A 83 3.57 4.68 -7.63
N MET A 84 4.41 3.74 -8.02
CA MET A 84 5.58 3.35 -7.27
C MET A 84 6.84 3.44 -8.12
N TYR A 85 7.88 4.03 -7.55
CA TYR A 85 9.17 4.26 -8.21
C TYR A 85 10.27 3.65 -7.36
N TRP A 86 11.19 2.94 -8.02
CA TRP A 86 12.32 2.29 -7.36
C TRP A 86 13.63 2.91 -7.81
N ASP A 87 14.57 3.04 -6.88
CA ASP A 87 15.97 3.36 -7.13
C ASP A 87 16.23 4.67 -7.89
N GLY A 88 15.31 5.63 -7.79
CA GLY A 88 15.41 6.92 -8.47
C GLY A 88 15.04 6.88 -9.95
N ALA A 89 14.37 5.82 -10.42
CA ALA A 89 13.81 5.78 -11.77
C ALA A 89 12.78 6.90 -11.97
N SER A 90 12.79 7.52 -13.16
CA SER A 90 11.82 8.54 -13.56
C SER A 90 10.46 7.96 -13.96
N THR A 91 10.45 6.71 -14.43
CA THR A 91 9.25 5.98 -14.84
C THR A 91 8.77 5.12 -13.68
N PRO A 92 7.46 5.12 -13.34
CA PRO A 92 6.94 4.24 -12.31
C PRO A 92 7.04 2.78 -12.75
N ALA A 93 7.41 1.91 -11.80
CA ALA A 93 7.41 0.47 -12.01
C ALA A 93 6.01 -0.13 -11.84
N VAL A 94 5.21 0.46 -10.95
CA VAL A 94 3.78 0.18 -10.74
C VAL A 94 3.02 1.46 -11.07
N GLU A 95 2.04 1.37 -11.96
CA GLU A 95 1.11 2.46 -12.27
C GLU A 95 -0.27 1.86 -12.55
N ALA A 96 -1.22 2.08 -11.64
CA ALA A 96 -2.55 1.52 -11.75
C ALA A 96 -3.59 2.38 -11.00
N PRO A 97 -4.88 2.29 -11.37
CA PRO A 97 -5.96 2.72 -10.49
C PRO A 97 -5.86 2.06 -9.11
N PHE A 98 -6.24 2.79 -8.07
CA PHE A 98 -6.11 2.34 -6.69
C PHE A 98 -6.96 1.10 -6.41
N GLY A 99 -8.17 1.03 -6.99
CA GLY A 99 -9.05 -0.13 -6.91
C GLY A 99 -8.45 -1.38 -7.54
N ASP A 100 -7.96 -1.28 -8.77
CA ASP A 100 -7.33 -2.37 -9.51
C ASP A 100 -6.18 -3.00 -8.73
N PHE A 101 -5.29 -2.17 -8.17
CA PHE A 101 -4.17 -2.64 -7.36
C PHE A 101 -4.61 -3.44 -6.12
N HIS A 102 -5.78 -3.10 -5.56
CA HIS A 102 -6.35 -3.77 -4.39
C HIS A 102 -7.43 -4.82 -4.74
N ALA A 103 -7.40 -5.35 -5.97
CA ALA A 103 -8.32 -6.39 -6.45
C ALA A 103 -9.81 -5.98 -6.48
N LEU A 104 -10.08 -4.69 -6.73
CA LEU A 104 -11.42 -4.11 -6.81
C LEU A 104 -11.67 -3.45 -8.17
N GLY A 105 -11.38 -4.14 -9.28
CA GLY A 105 -11.48 -3.57 -10.65
C GLY A 105 -12.89 -3.31 -11.18
N HIS A 106 -13.89 -3.22 -10.30
CA HIS A 106 -15.25 -2.79 -10.62
C HIS A 106 -15.64 -1.51 -9.89
N GLY A 107 -14.66 -0.74 -9.39
CA GLY A 107 -14.88 0.57 -8.77
C GLY A 107 -15.64 0.55 -7.44
N ARG A 108 -15.87 -0.62 -6.85
CA ARG A 108 -16.69 -0.78 -5.62
C ARG A 108 -15.94 -1.56 -4.55
N VAL A 109 -15.99 -1.06 -3.31
CA VAL A 109 -15.45 -1.76 -2.15
C VAL A 109 -16.24 -3.04 -1.88
N ALA A 110 -15.50 -4.12 -1.72
CA ALA A 110 -15.99 -5.40 -1.26
C ALA A 110 -14.91 -6.02 -0.35
N PRO A 111 -15.29 -6.88 0.61
CA PRO A 111 -14.31 -7.64 1.37
C PRO A 111 -13.44 -8.48 0.44
N VAL A 112 -12.12 -8.30 0.52
CA VAL A 112 -11.13 -9.15 -0.14
C VAL A 112 -10.30 -9.79 0.95
N ASN A 113 -10.13 -11.10 0.92
CA ASN A 113 -9.30 -11.84 1.87
C ASN A 113 -8.35 -12.75 1.09
N SER A 114 -7.09 -12.33 1.02
CA SER A 114 -6.01 -13.11 0.42
C SER A 114 -4.72 -12.88 1.20
N SER A 115 -3.69 -13.68 0.92
CA SER A 115 -2.38 -13.55 1.57
C SER A 115 -1.65 -12.24 1.22
N LEU A 116 -1.93 -11.65 0.05
CA LEU A 116 -1.19 -10.49 -0.47
C LEU A 116 -2.02 -9.20 -0.43
N VAL A 117 -3.34 -9.30 -0.57
CA VAL A 117 -4.26 -8.16 -0.54
C VAL A 117 -5.43 -8.50 0.39
N THR A 118 -5.71 -7.60 1.33
CA THR A 118 -6.88 -7.69 2.21
C THR A 118 -7.60 -6.35 2.25
N VAL A 119 -8.88 -6.36 1.85
CA VAL A 119 -9.77 -5.20 1.93
C VAL A 119 -10.81 -5.45 3.01
N VAL A 120 -10.82 -4.61 4.03
CA VAL A 120 -11.83 -4.61 5.09
C VAL A 120 -12.88 -3.57 4.73
N ALA A 121 -13.96 -4.03 4.10
CA ALA A 121 -15.09 -3.20 3.72
C ALA A 121 -16.33 -3.57 4.55
N ARG A 122 -17.02 -2.55 5.06
CA ARG A 122 -18.33 -2.67 5.74
C ARG A 122 -19.24 -1.53 5.27
N PRO A 123 -19.64 -1.50 3.99
CA PRO A 123 -20.40 -0.40 3.42
C PRO A 123 -21.70 -0.11 4.20
N GLU A 124 -22.31 -1.12 4.81
CA GLU A 124 -23.48 -1.02 5.68
C GLU A 124 -23.25 -0.23 6.97
N LEU A 125 -21.99 -0.03 7.39
CA LEU A 125 -21.62 0.80 8.54
C LEU A 125 -21.20 2.23 8.14
N ASN A 126 -21.09 2.50 6.84
CA ASN A 126 -20.65 3.80 6.32
C ASN A 126 -21.83 4.75 6.01
N LEU A 127 -23.02 4.50 6.58
CA LEU A 127 -24.26 5.21 6.23
C LEU A 127 -24.24 6.71 6.54
N ASN A 128 -23.36 7.16 7.46
CA ASN A 128 -23.19 8.57 7.81
C ASN A 128 -22.11 9.28 6.98
N LEU A 129 -21.50 8.57 6.02
CA LEU A 129 -20.55 9.16 5.09
C LEU A 129 -21.28 9.56 3.81
N SER A 130 -20.88 10.69 3.25
CA SER A 130 -21.31 11.15 1.92
C SER A 130 -20.97 10.16 0.80
N ASN A 131 -19.97 9.30 1.04
CA ASN A 131 -19.64 8.16 0.20
C ASN A 131 -19.49 6.92 1.07
N SER A 132 -20.34 5.91 0.84
CA SER A 132 -20.30 4.64 1.58
C SER A 132 -19.22 3.68 1.08
N ASN A 133 -18.55 4.02 -0.03
CA ASN A 133 -17.50 3.24 -0.69
C ASN A 133 -16.14 3.29 0.06
N VAL A 134 -16.15 3.32 1.40
CA VAL A 134 -14.94 3.44 2.25
C VAL A 134 -14.54 2.09 2.83
N ALA A 135 -13.24 1.78 2.78
CA ALA A 135 -12.66 0.54 3.30
C ALA A 135 -11.25 0.76 3.85
N GLY A 136 -10.74 -0.23 4.58
CA GLY A 136 -9.32 -0.35 4.91
C GLY A 136 -8.61 -1.27 3.92
N PHE A 137 -7.59 -0.77 3.25
CA PHE A 137 -6.86 -1.48 2.20
C PHE A 137 -5.49 -1.91 2.72
N ASN A 138 -5.23 -3.21 2.79
CA ASN A 138 -3.96 -3.78 3.23
C ASN A 138 -3.32 -4.55 2.09
N THR A 139 -2.00 -4.39 1.94
CA THR A 139 -1.21 -5.09 0.94
C THR A 139 0.10 -5.56 1.55
N TYR A 140 0.52 -6.79 1.23
CA TYR A 140 1.66 -7.50 1.82
C TYR A 140 2.67 -8.00 0.78
N PHE A 141 2.66 -7.44 -0.43
CA PHE A 141 3.71 -7.75 -1.41
C PHE A 141 5.09 -7.36 -0.87
N SER A 142 6.09 -8.19 -1.16
CA SER A 142 7.49 -7.88 -0.90
C SER A 142 8.02 -6.97 -2.01
N MET A 143 8.26 -5.69 -1.72
CA MET A 143 8.72 -4.69 -2.69
C MET A 143 10.14 -4.19 -2.33
N PRO A 144 11.20 -4.92 -2.72
CA PRO A 144 12.59 -4.54 -2.46
C PRO A 144 13.07 -3.34 -3.30
N TYR A 145 14.03 -2.59 -2.77
CA TYR A 145 14.72 -1.46 -3.43
C TYR A 145 16.17 -1.34 -2.93
N ALA A 146 17.05 -0.74 -3.73
CA ALA A 146 18.49 -0.59 -3.45
C ALA A 146 18.94 0.84 -3.13
N ARG A 147 18.34 1.86 -3.75
CA ARG A 147 18.71 3.28 -3.57
C ARG A 147 17.58 4.15 -3.01
N GLY A 148 16.36 3.63 -3.03
CA GLY A 148 15.21 4.27 -2.43
C GLY A 148 13.90 3.82 -3.07
N ALA A 149 12.80 4.24 -2.46
CA ALA A 149 11.45 3.96 -2.91
C ALA A 149 10.60 5.23 -2.80
N LYS A 150 9.80 5.52 -3.82
CA LYS A 150 8.81 6.59 -3.78
C LYS A 150 7.43 6.03 -4.10
N ILE A 151 6.44 6.33 -3.27
CA ILE A 151 5.05 5.95 -3.51
C ILE A 151 4.20 7.22 -3.55
N VAL A 152 3.41 7.37 -4.60
CA VAL A 152 2.61 8.55 -4.89
C VAL A 152 1.16 8.14 -5.14
N LEU A 153 0.22 8.87 -4.53
CA LEU A 153 -1.18 8.84 -4.91
C LEU A 153 -1.51 10.10 -5.69
N GLU A 154 -2.06 9.95 -6.88
CA GLU A 154 -2.58 11.05 -7.69
C GLU A 154 -4.11 11.07 -7.60
N ASN A 155 -4.67 12.23 -7.30
CA ASN A 155 -6.11 12.43 -7.31
C ASN A 155 -6.56 12.94 -8.69
N ARG A 156 -7.08 12.05 -9.54
CA ARG A 156 -7.69 12.45 -10.82
C ARG A 156 -9.20 12.72 -10.73
N SER A 157 -9.76 12.65 -9.52
CA SER A 157 -11.15 13.02 -9.30
C SER A 157 -11.33 14.54 -9.42
N ALA A 158 -12.56 14.95 -9.75
CA ALA A 158 -13.00 16.34 -9.60
C ALA A 158 -13.20 16.75 -8.14
N GLN A 159 -13.22 15.78 -7.20
CA GLN A 159 -13.44 16.01 -5.78
C GLN A 159 -12.13 15.96 -4.99
N PRO A 160 -11.99 16.74 -3.91
CA PRO A 160 -10.83 16.64 -3.04
C PRO A 160 -10.85 15.31 -2.27
N LEU A 161 -9.73 14.60 -2.25
CA LEU A 161 -9.49 13.52 -1.30
C LEU A 161 -9.32 14.15 0.08
N ARG A 162 -10.40 14.17 0.86
CA ARG A 162 -10.46 14.94 2.13
C ARG A 162 -9.64 14.29 3.22
N SER A 163 -9.68 12.96 3.29
CA SER A 163 -8.96 12.19 4.29
C SER A 163 -8.19 11.05 3.64
N LEU A 164 -6.87 11.18 3.64
CA LEU A 164 -5.90 10.14 3.31
C LEU A 164 -5.16 9.74 4.59
N TYR A 165 -5.36 8.49 5.02
CA TYR A 165 -4.59 7.87 6.08
C TYR A 165 -3.77 6.72 5.48
N TYR A 166 -2.53 6.56 5.94
CA TYR A 166 -1.66 5.51 5.44
C TYR A 166 -0.60 5.08 6.46
N GLN A 167 -0.12 3.85 6.29
CA GLN A 167 1.05 3.28 6.95
C GLN A 167 1.83 2.48 5.92
N ILE A 168 3.09 2.83 5.72
CA ILE A 168 4.03 2.14 4.83
C ILE A 168 5.11 1.54 5.72
N ASP A 169 5.00 0.24 5.95
CA ASP A 169 5.94 -0.54 6.74
C ASP A 169 7.03 -1.11 5.84
N TYR A 170 8.27 -0.85 6.24
CA TYR A 170 9.42 -1.29 5.49
C TYR A 170 10.55 -1.73 6.40
N GLN A 171 11.41 -2.55 5.82
CA GLN A 171 12.63 -3.03 6.41
C GLN A 171 13.78 -2.24 5.80
N GLU A 172 14.53 -1.54 6.64
CA GLU A 172 15.78 -0.87 6.27
C GLU A 172 16.92 -1.88 6.36
N TRP A 173 17.60 -2.13 5.24
CA TRP A 173 18.66 -3.14 5.13
C TRP A 173 20.01 -2.47 4.84
N PRO A 174 21.14 -3.01 5.35
CA PRO A 174 22.48 -2.51 5.01
C PRO A 174 22.83 -2.62 3.51
N ARG A 175 22.22 -3.58 2.81
CA ARG A 175 22.30 -3.79 1.36
C ARG A 175 20.95 -4.26 0.85
N ALA A 176 20.67 -4.04 -0.44
CA ALA A 176 19.41 -4.45 -1.04
C ALA A 176 19.15 -5.96 -0.81
N PRO A 177 17.99 -6.34 -0.24
CA PRO A 177 17.70 -7.75 0.07
C PRO A 177 17.37 -8.59 -1.18
N SER A 178 17.20 -7.95 -2.35
CA SER A 178 16.94 -8.62 -3.62
C SER A 178 17.39 -7.73 -4.79
N PRO A 179 17.89 -8.31 -5.89
CA PRO A 179 18.15 -7.58 -7.14
C PRO A 179 16.88 -7.27 -7.95
N LEU A 180 15.75 -7.94 -7.66
CA LEU A 180 14.49 -7.78 -8.40
C LEU A 180 13.67 -6.60 -7.88
N ARG A 181 12.71 -6.12 -8.67
CA ARG A 181 11.75 -5.07 -8.28
C ARG A 181 10.32 -5.53 -8.53
N PHE A 182 9.40 -4.98 -7.76
CA PHE A 182 7.97 -5.23 -7.91
C PHE A 182 7.39 -4.32 -9.00
N HIS A 183 6.47 -4.84 -9.82
CA HIS A 183 5.84 -4.17 -10.96
C HIS A 183 4.35 -4.48 -10.96
#